data_AF-A0AAV9PSQ3-F1
#
_entry.id   AF-A0AAV9PSQ3-F1
#
_cell.length_a   1.000
_cell.length_b   1.000
_cell.length_c   1.000
_cell.angle_alpha   90.00
_cell.angle_beta   90.00
_cell.angle_gamma   90.00
#
_symmetry.space_group_name_H-M   'P 1'
#
loop_
_entity.id
_entity.type
_entity.pdbx_description
1 polymer ?
#
loop_
_entity_poly.entity_id
_entity_poly.type
_entity_poly.pdbx_seq_one_letter_code
_entity_poly.pdbx_strand_id
1 'polypeptide(L)'
;MASAITRLPPVRRSPSTLQYLEYKHKIKSDKPYFKPRFTFKSEDRQHTFSRKDIRNTDPLMPSYPYGRNHAFREANFGLYGGATLQSGNKISKGRNKGKTLRHWFPNVRIEKFRSEALDTEFKIPATARVVRTIRKCGGLDQYVMGTKPARIKELGMLGWKLRWLVMTSPKMLATFDQQRRELGLPESTSLKAAFEDVWNDEQQRTKLIAEQELAWADLRQAAVKFEEHVQQHWVENGEKEIYDIPRLETLQRNSPVSLGLPEYLERVHISGKNEAAVEMPEKQSETIPDASISIPEETEQQRKVPEPL
;
A
#
# COMPACT_ATOMS: atom_id res chain seq x y z
N MET A 1 -24.21 -20.44 10.43
CA MET A 1 -22.89 -20.71 9.84
C MET A 1 -22.69 -19.76 8.66
N ALA A 2 -21.87 -18.70 8.81
CA ALA A 2 -21.58 -17.83 7.68
C ALA A 2 -20.85 -18.66 6.60
N SER A 3 -21.38 -18.71 5.38
CA SER A 3 -20.71 -19.40 4.26
C SER A 3 -19.32 -18.80 4.10
N ALA A 4 -18.27 -19.60 4.27
CA ALA A 4 -16.90 -19.15 4.11
C ALA A 4 -16.78 -18.45 2.75
N ILE A 5 -16.37 -17.19 2.73
CA ILE A 5 -16.21 -16.41 1.50
C ILE A 5 -15.10 -17.09 0.69
N THR A 6 -15.47 -17.90 -0.29
CA THR A 6 -14.52 -18.66 -1.12
C THR A 6 -13.89 -17.80 -2.20
N ARG A 7 -14.55 -16.71 -2.59
CA ARG A 7 -14.12 -15.82 -3.67
C ARG A 7 -14.15 -14.36 -3.22
N LEU A 8 -13.05 -13.65 -3.45
CA LEU A 8 -12.95 -12.22 -3.17
C LEU A 8 -13.38 -11.40 -4.40
N PRO A 9 -14.09 -10.27 -4.21
CA PRO A 9 -14.42 -9.34 -5.29
C PRO A 9 -13.14 -8.67 -5.82
N PRO A 10 -13.08 -8.19 -7.08
CA PRO A 10 -11.87 -7.59 -7.66
C PRO A 10 -11.55 -6.17 -7.13
N VAL A 11 -10.26 -5.83 -6.97
CA VAL A 11 -9.77 -4.54 -6.46
C VAL A 11 -10.05 -3.48 -7.51
N ARG A 12 -11.00 -2.59 -7.20
CA ARG A 12 -11.35 -1.50 -8.11
C ARG A 12 -10.49 -0.24 -7.90
N ARG A 13 -9.87 -0.05 -6.73
CA ARG A 13 -9.16 1.20 -6.36
C ARG A 13 -8.02 0.94 -5.35
N SER A 14 -6.83 1.51 -5.60
CA SER A 14 -5.71 1.53 -4.65
C SER A 14 -5.82 2.68 -3.64
N PRO A 15 -5.18 2.56 -2.45
CA PRO A 15 -4.93 3.68 -1.55
C PRO A 15 -4.21 4.86 -2.24
N SER A 16 -3.33 4.56 -3.20
CA SER A 16 -2.64 5.57 -4.01
C SER A 16 -3.59 6.32 -4.96
N THR A 17 -4.62 5.64 -5.48
CA THR A 17 -5.68 6.27 -6.28
C THR A 17 -6.46 7.29 -5.46
N LEU A 18 -6.75 7.00 -4.19
CA LEU A 18 -7.39 7.96 -3.28
C LEU A 18 -6.51 9.19 -3.06
N GLN A 19 -5.21 8.99 -2.80
CA GLN A 19 -4.23 10.07 -2.64
C GLN A 19 -4.11 10.98 -3.88
N TYR A 20 -4.22 10.40 -5.09
CA TYR A 20 -4.26 11.14 -6.35
C TYR A 20 -5.61 11.82 -6.61
N LEU A 21 -6.74 11.21 -6.22
CA LEU A 21 -8.08 11.77 -6.41
C LEU A 21 -8.36 12.93 -5.44
N GLU A 22 -7.91 12.84 -4.17
CA GLU A 22 -7.88 13.96 -3.21
C GLU A 22 -7.15 15.19 -3.76
N TYR A 23 -6.19 15.00 -4.67
CA TYR A 23 -5.50 16.09 -5.34
C TYR A 23 -6.36 16.74 -6.43
N LYS A 24 -7.14 15.94 -7.16
CA LYS A 24 -7.89 16.39 -8.35
C LYS A 24 -9.14 17.21 -7.99
N HIS A 25 -9.60 17.18 -6.74
CA HIS A 25 -10.63 18.08 -6.28
C HIS A 25 -10.21 19.53 -6.55
N LYS A 26 -11.06 20.22 -7.33
CA LYS A 26 -10.89 21.63 -7.69
C LYS A 26 -10.89 22.44 -6.40
N ILE A 27 -9.71 22.75 -5.88
CA ILE A 27 -9.57 23.91 -5.00
C ILE A 27 -9.97 25.09 -5.88
N LYS A 28 -11.21 25.55 -5.71
CA LYS A 28 -11.70 26.84 -6.20
C LYS A 28 -10.93 27.92 -5.43
N SER A 29 -9.65 28.07 -5.77
CA SER A 29 -8.92 29.26 -5.38
C SER A 29 -9.17 30.26 -6.51
N ASP A 30 -10.01 31.25 -6.22
CA ASP A 30 -9.89 32.56 -6.84
C ASP A 30 -8.44 32.98 -6.62
N LYS A 31 -7.71 33.30 -7.70
CA LYS A 31 -6.26 33.49 -7.65
C LYS A 31 -5.96 34.93 -7.19
N PRO A 32 -5.54 35.20 -5.95
CA PRO A 32 -5.21 36.54 -5.48
C PRO A 32 -3.70 36.84 -5.57
N TYR A 33 -2.88 35.91 -6.10
CA TYR A 33 -1.41 35.97 -5.99
C TYR A 33 -0.67 35.77 -7.32
N PHE A 34 0.53 36.35 -7.36
CA PHE A 34 1.49 36.35 -8.47
C PHE A 34 1.87 34.94 -8.90
N LYS A 35 1.55 34.59 -10.16
CA LYS A 35 2.12 33.43 -10.84
C LYS A 35 3.47 33.80 -11.43
N PRO A 36 4.58 33.13 -11.07
CA PRO A 36 5.85 33.43 -11.68
C PRO A 36 5.80 33.16 -13.19
N ARG A 37 6.44 34.01 -14.01
CA ARG A 37 6.44 33.93 -15.48
C ARG A 37 6.90 32.57 -16.04
N PHE A 38 7.60 31.75 -15.26
CA PHE A 38 8.07 30.42 -15.68
C PHE A 38 7.03 29.29 -15.53
N THR A 39 5.81 29.56 -15.05
CA THR A 39 4.76 28.53 -15.03
C THR A 39 4.50 28.06 -16.47
N PHE A 40 5.07 26.92 -16.84
CA PHE A 40 4.99 26.38 -18.19
C PHE A 40 3.54 26.28 -18.65
N LYS A 41 3.34 26.43 -19.97
CA LYS A 41 2.01 26.21 -20.55
C LYS A 41 1.59 24.77 -20.25
N SER A 42 0.37 24.59 -19.77
CA SER A 42 -0.16 23.24 -19.51
C SER A 42 -0.13 22.37 -20.78
N GLU A 43 -0.30 23.01 -21.95
CA GLU A 43 -0.20 22.43 -23.29
C GLU A 43 1.12 21.66 -23.50
N ASP A 44 2.25 22.18 -23.00
CA ASP A 44 3.56 21.60 -23.26
C ASP A 44 3.71 20.17 -22.76
N ARG A 45 2.98 19.82 -21.71
CA ARG A 45 3.01 18.50 -21.06
C ARG A 45 1.72 17.72 -21.24
N GLN A 46 0.73 18.30 -21.92
CA GLN A 46 -0.60 17.71 -22.05
C GLN A 46 -0.56 16.34 -22.71
N HIS A 47 0.31 16.13 -23.71
CA HIS A 47 0.50 14.82 -24.33
C HIS A 47 0.83 13.74 -23.29
N THR A 48 1.82 13.99 -22.43
CA THR A 48 2.24 13.06 -21.37
C THR A 48 1.14 12.80 -20.34
N PHE A 49 0.50 13.86 -19.84
CA PHE A 49 -0.51 13.74 -18.79
C PHE A 49 -1.87 13.23 -19.30
N SER A 50 -2.10 13.26 -20.61
CA SER A 50 -3.32 12.71 -21.22
C SER A 50 -3.25 11.20 -21.43
N ARG A 51 -2.04 10.60 -21.42
CA ARG A 51 -1.86 9.14 -21.51
C ARG A 51 -2.66 8.44 -20.43
N LYS A 52 -3.33 7.33 -20.80
CA LYS A 52 -4.18 6.55 -19.88
C LYS A 52 -3.40 6.11 -18.64
N ASP A 53 -2.18 5.60 -18.84
CA ASP A 53 -1.29 5.10 -17.79
C ASP A 53 -0.91 6.19 -16.76
N ILE A 54 -0.80 7.45 -17.20
CA ILE A 54 -0.48 8.59 -16.33
C ILE A 54 -1.75 9.23 -15.74
N ARG A 55 -2.84 9.27 -16.49
CA ARG A 55 -4.12 9.85 -16.06
C ARG A 55 -4.83 8.99 -15.02
N ASN A 56 -4.81 7.67 -15.21
CA ASN A 56 -5.45 6.69 -14.33
C ASN A 56 -4.39 5.98 -13.51
N THR A 57 -4.62 5.80 -12.22
CA THR A 57 -3.74 5.02 -11.35
C THR A 57 -4.21 3.58 -11.31
N ASP A 58 -3.25 2.66 -11.37
CA ASP A 58 -3.50 1.23 -11.25
C ASP A 58 -4.05 0.93 -9.84
N PRO A 59 -5.14 0.16 -9.70
CA PRO A 59 -5.68 -0.24 -8.42
C PRO A 59 -4.73 -1.08 -7.55
N LEU A 60 -3.69 -1.66 -8.13
CA LEU A 60 -2.67 -2.42 -7.39
C LEU A 60 -1.45 -1.56 -6.99
N MET A 61 -1.32 -0.34 -7.53
CA MET A 61 -0.18 0.53 -7.24
C MET A 61 -0.14 0.92 -5.74
N PRO A 62 0.98 0.68 -5.04
CA PRO A 62 1.11 1.03 -3.62
C PRO A 62 1.05 2.54 -3.40
N SER A 63 0.55 2.96 -2.23
CA SER A 63 0.61 4.37 -1.81
C SER A 63 2.06 4.85 -1.73
N TYR A 64 2.27 6.13 -2.04
CA TYR A 64 3.60 6.70 -1.92
C TYR A 64 3.92 6.92 -0.44
N PRO A 65 5.02 6.36 0.11
CA PRO A 65 5.26 6.34 1.56
C PRO A 65 5.26 7.72 2.24
N TYR A 66 5.67 8.77 1.53
CA TYR A 66 5.84 10.12 2.09
C TYR A 66 4.67 11.06 1.81
N GLY A 67 3.58 10.58 1.23
CA GLY A 67 2.44 11.46 1.02
C GLY A 67 2.64 12.47 -0.14
N ARG A 68 1.61 13.28 -0.39
CA ARG A 68 1.70 14.38 -1.36
C ARG A 68 2.46 15.56 -0.76
N ASN A 69 3.12 16.36 -1.61
CA ASN A 69 3.66 17.63 -1.16
C ASN A 69 2.55 18.68 -1.05
N HIS A 70 2.27 19.14 0.17
CA HIS A 70 1.27 20.18 0.45
C HIS A 70 1.83 21.60 0.23
N ALA A 71 3.10 21.84 0.57
CA ALA A 71 3.72 23.17 0.51
C ALA A 71 4.00 23.62 -0.91
N PHE A 72 4.44 22.71 -1.79
CA PHE A 72 4.73 23.01 -3.19
C PHE A 72 4.04 22.01 -4.10
N ARG A 73 2.77 22.32 -4.43
CA ARG A 73 1.85 21.40 -5.10
C ARG A 73 2.29 21.05 -6.51
N GLU A 74 2.94 21.97 -7.21
CA GLU A 74 3.49 21.77 -8.55
C GLU A 74 4.51 20.63 -8.59
N ALA A 75 5.25 20.41 -7.51
CA ALA A 75 6.25 19.34 -7.42
C ALA A 75 5.65 17.95 -7.53
N ASN A 76 4.34 17.78 -7.23
CA ASN A 76 3.66 16.49 -7.36
C ASN A 76 3.51 16.05 -8.82
N PHE A 77 3.62 16.97 -9.79
CA PHE A 77 3.43 16.73 -11.22
C PHE A 77 4.74 16.74 -12.02
N GLY A 78 5.88 16.51 -11.37
CA GLY A 78 7.16 16.50 -12.04
C GLY A 78 8.24 15.80 -11.24
N LEU A 79 9.46 15.85 -11.73
CA LEU A 79 10.63 15.31 -11.06
C LEU A 79 11.45 16.45 -10.46
N TYR A 80 11.16 16.80 -9.22
CA TYR A 80 11.76 17.95 -8.55
C TYR A 80 12.97 17.60 -7.69
N GLY A 81 13.15 16.33 -7.32
CA GLY A 81 14.32 15.87 -6.57
C GLY A 81 14.34 16.44 -5.16
N GLY A 82 13.17 16.51 -4.51
CA GLY A 82 13.00 17.14 -3.20
C GLY A 82 13.12 18.67 -3.17
N ALA A 83 13.36 19.34 -4.30
CA ALA A 83 13.44 20.79 -4.35
C ALA A 83 12.05 21.43 -4.13
N THR A 84 11.99 22.33 -3.16
CA THR A 84 10.77 23.07 -2.78
C THR A 84 10.94 24.58 -2.96
N LEU A 85 9.83 25.31 -2.87
CA LEU A 85 9.84 26.76 -2.82
C LEU A 85 10.45 27.23 -1.49
N GLN A 86 11.48 28.07 -1.54
CA GLN A 86 12.03 28.72 -0.36
C GLN A 86 11.50 30.14 -0.27
N SER A 87 11.12 30.56 0.94
CA SER A 87 10.74 31.94 1.27
C SER A 87 11.79 32.58 2.17
N GLY A 88 11.93 33.90 2.09
CA GLY A 88 12.80 34.64 2.98
C GLY A 88 12.76 36.13 2.66
N ASN A 89 13.73 36.88 3.17
CA ASN A 89 13.75 38.34 3.06
C ASN A 89 14.92 38.82 2.19
N LYS A 90 14.65 39.75 1.29
CA LYS A 90 15.64 40.66 0.73
C LYS A 90 15.98 41.68 1.81
N ILE A 91 17.27 41.82 2.13
CA ILE A 91 17.76 42.77 3.12
C ILE A 91 18.36 43.97 2.38
N SER A 92 17.89 45.18 2.69
CA SER A 92 18.45 46.40 2.10
C SER A 92 19.86 46.68 2.64
N LYS A 93 20.74 47.27 1.81
CA LYS A 93 22.10 47.66 2.24
C LYS A 93 22.16 48.91 3.14
N GLY A 94 21.04 49.60 3.36
CA GLY A 94 20.98 50.82 4.17
C GLY A 94 21.09 50.59 5.68
N ARG A 95 21.28 51.67 6.45
CA ARG A 95 21.47 51.67 7.92
C ARG A 95 20.38 50.89 8.67
N ASN A 96 19.13 50.98 8.20
CA ASN A 96 17.97 50.38 8.86
C ASN A 96 17.74 48.91 8.46
N LYS A 97 18.55 48.32 7.57
CA LYS A 97 18.46 46.91 7.11
C LYS A 97 17.01 46.44 6.84
N GLY A 98 16.24 47.25 6.11
CA GLY A 98 14.83 46.96 5.80
C GLY A 98 14.67 45.58 5.15
N LYS A 99 13.62 44.86 5.57
CA LYS A 99 13.31 43.48 5.14
C LYS A 99 12.10 43.48 4.20
N THR A 100 12.26 42.91 3.02
CA THR A 100 11.17 42.72 2.04
C THR A 100 11.06 41.25 1.69
N LEU A 101 9.86 40.68 1.73
CA LEU A 101 9.64 39.27 1.40
C LEU A 101 10.06 38.95 -0.05
N ARG A 102 10.67 37.78 -0.24
CA ARG A 102 11.05 37.21 -1.53
C ARG A 102 10.89 35.69 -1.51
N HIS A 103 10.85 35.12 -2.70
CA HIS A 103 10.82 33.68 -2.92
C HIS A 103 11.96 33.24 -3.83
N TRP A 104 12.49 32.03 -3.62
CA TRP A 104 13.45 31.37 -4.48
C TRP A 104 12.80 30.12 -5.08
N PHE A 105 12.58 30.17 -6.38
CA PHE A 105 12.03 29.06 -7.14
C PHE A 105 13.14 28.14 -7.63
N PRO A 106 12.92 26.81 -7.65
CA PRO A 106 13.84 25.90 -8.29
C PRO A 106 13.89 26.15 -9.80
N ASN A 107 15.05 25.90 -10.42
CA ASN A 107 15.23 25.98 -11.87
C ASN A 107 14.61 24.75 -12.54
N VAL A 108 13.31 24.82 -12.81
CA VAL A 108 12.56 23.78 -13.52
C VAL A 108 12.67 24.01 -15.02
N ARG A 109 12.67 22.93 -15.79
CA ARG A 109 12.58 22.90 -17.26
C ARG A 109 11.64 21.79 -17.68
N ILE A 110 10.97 21.94 -18.82
CA ILE A 110 10.27 20.82 -19.44
C ILE A 110 11.25 20.13 -20.37
N GLU A 111 11.56 18.89 -20.04
CA GLU A 111 12.49 18.06 -20.80
C GLU A 111 11.78 16.79 -21.27
N LYS A 112 12.31 16.20 -22.34
CA LYS A 112 11.86 14.90 -22.84
C LYS A 112 12.78 13.82 -22.29
N PHE A 113 12.19 12.78 -21.71
CA PHE A 113 12.90 11.62 -21.18
C PHE A 113 12.38 10.36 -21.87
N ARG A 114 13.28 9.58 -22.45
CA ARG A 114 12.95 8.25 -23.00
C ARG A 114 13.05 7.21 -21.89
N SER A 115 12.03 6.34 -21.81
CA SER A 115 12.03 5.13 -20.99
C SER A 115 12.27 3.93 -21.91
N GLU A 116 13.28 3.13 -21.59
CA GLU A 116 13.66 1.92 -22.35
C GLU A 116 12.74 0.74 -21.97
N ALA A 117 12.36 0.69 -20.69
CA ALA A 117 11.44 -0.30 -20.15
C ALA A 117 10.04 -0.19 -20.78
N LEU A 118 9.58 1.05 -21.00
CA LEU A 118 8.24 1.34 -21.52
C LEU A 118 8.23 1.67 -23.02
N ASP A 119 9.40 1.72 -23.69
CA ASP A 119 9.57 2.15 -25.09
C ASP A 119 8.87 3.46 -25.45
N THR A 120 8.72 4.37 -24.49
CA THR A 120 8.00 5.63 -24.70
C THR A 120 8.75 6.84 -24.19
N GLU A 121 8.43 7.99 -24.78
CA GLU A 121 8.95 9.29 -24.37
C GLU A 121 7.96 10.03 -23.46
N PHE A 122 8.50 10.66 -22.43
CA PHE A 122 7.77 11.44 -21.46
C PHE A 122 8.27 12.89 -21.48
N LYS A 123 7.39 13.84 -21.78
CA LYS A 123 7.67 15.28 -21.66
C LYS A 123 7.19 15.76 -20.29
N ILE A 124 8.12 15.95 -19.35
CA ILE A 124 7.83 16.17 -17.91
C ILE A 124 8.61 17.40 -17.39
N PRO A 125 8.03 18.21 -16.49
CA PRO A 125 8.79 19.23 -15.76
C PRO A 125 9.78 18.58 -14.78
N ALA A 126 11.07 18.89 -14.94
CA ALA A 126 12.13 18.43 -14.07
C ALA A 126 13.04 19.58 -13.65
N THR A 127 13.65 19.51 -12.46
CA THR A 127 14.67 20.49 -12.08
C THR A 127 15.98 20.21 -12.80
N ALA A 128 16.76 21.26 -13.11
CA ALA A 128 18.05 21.10 -13.78
C ALA A 128 19.00 20.15 -13.02
N ARG A 129 18.93 20.13 -11.67
CA ARG A 129 19.63 19.16 -10.83
C ARG A 129 19.23 17.73 -11.16
N VAL A 130 17.93 17.47 -11.24
CA VAL A 130 17.38 16.13 -11.55
C VAL A 130 17.73 15.71 -12.96
N VAL A 131 17.65 16.60 -13.95
CA VAL A 131 18.08 16.31 -15.34
C VAL A 131 19.52 15.81 -15.37
N ARG A 132 20.42 16.47 -14.63
CA ARG A 132 21.82 16.03 -14.49
C ARG A 132 21.93 14.67 -13.79
N THR A 133 21.15 14.42 -12.75
CA THR A 133 21.14 13.12 -12.04
C THR A 133 20.63 11.99 -12.92
N ILE A 134 19.58 12.22 -13.73
CA ILE A 134 19.05 11.25 -14.70
C ILE A 134 20.15 10.86 -15.68
N ARG A 135 20.85 11.83 -16.26
CA ARG A 135 22.00 11.58 -17.14
C ARG A 135 23.11 10.80 -16.43
N LYS A 136 23.41 11.13 -15.18
CA LYS A 136 24.42 10.42 -14.37
C LYS A 136 24.02 8.97 -14.06
N CYS A 137 22.74 8.70 -13.85
CA CYS A 137 22.22 7.36 -13.61
C CYS A 137 22.13 6.51 -14.88
N GLY A 138 22.28 7.11 -16.07
CA GLY A 138 22.20 6.42 -17.36
C GLY A 138 20.81 6.40 -18.00
N GLY A 139 19.81 7.06 -17.40
CA GLY A 139 18.45 7.07 -17.96
C GLY A 139 17.36 7.40 -16.94
N LEU A 140 16.14 7.55 -17.43
CA LEU A 140 14.96 7.80 -16.59
C LEU A 140 14.66 6.58 -15.71
N ASP A 141 14.70 5.39 -16.29
CA ASP A 141 14.30 4.15 -15.62
C ASP A 141 15.24 3.85 -14.45
N GLN A 142 16.55 3.96 -14.66
CA GLN A 142 17.59 3.81 -13.64
C GLN A 142 17.47 4.88 -12.55
N TYR A 143 17.09 6.11 -12.91
CA TYR A 143 16.83 7.16 -11.92
C TYR A 143 15.66 6.78 -11.01
N VAL A 144 14.57 6.31 -11.59
CA VAL A 144 13.34 6.01 -10.86
C VAL A 144 13.45 4.71 -10.04
N MET A 145 14.22 3.74 -10.52
CA MET A 145 14.47 2.46 -9.84
C MET A 145 15.52 2.54 -8.72
N GLY A 146 16.11 3.71 -8.46
CA GLY A 146 17.14 3.84 -7.43
C GLY A 146 16.67 3.37 -6.05
N THR A 147 17.40 2.39 -5.48
CA THR A 147 17.04 1.68 -4.24
C THR A 147 17.17 2.52 -2.97
N LYS A 148 18.01 3.57 -2.98
CA LYS A 148 18.32 4.36 -1.79
C LYS A 148 17.06 5.07 -1.25
N PRO A 149 16.83 5.12 0.08
CA PRO A 149 15.66 5.77 0.66
C PRO A 149 15.59 7.27 0.34
N ALA A 150 16.75 7.93 0.21
CA ALA A 150 16.83 9.32 -0.25
C ALA A 150 16.23 9.49 -1.66
N ARG A 151 16.45 8.53 -2.58
CA ARG A 151 15.85 8.56 -3.92
C ARG A 151 14.33 8.45 -3.83
N ILE A 152 13.82 7.56 -3.00
CA ILE A 152 12.36 7.39 -2.81
C ILE A 152 11.73 8.71 -2.36
N LYS A 153 12.31 9.41 -1.37
CA LYS A 153 11.86 10.75 -0.93
C LYS A 153 11.88 11.79 -2.05
N GLU A 154 12.88 11.74 -2.92
CA GLU A 154 13.11 12.70 -4.00
C GLU A 154 12.17 12.53 -5.21
N LEU A 155 11.57 11.34 -5.41
CA LEU A 155 10.71 11.01 -6.55
C LEU A 155 9.42 11.81 -6.57
N GLY A 156 8.80 12.01 -5.41
CA GLY A 156 7.46 12.56 -5.29
C GLY A 156 6.39 11.67 -5.94
N MET A 157 5.16 12.18 -6.02
CA MET A 157 3.99 11.42 -6.49
C MET A 157 4.16 10.92 -7.93
N LEU A 158 4.54 11.79 -8.86
CA LEU A 158 4.73 11.41 -10.26
C LEU A 158 5.89 10.41 -10.41
N GLY A 159 7.02 10.65 -9.74
CA GLY A 159 8.16 9.75 -9.80
C GLY A 159 7.84 8.36 -9.24
N TRP A 160 7.07 8.30 -8.15
CA TRP A 160 6.57 7.04 -7.60
C TRP A 160 5.69 6.27 -8.59
N LYS A 161 4.81 6.99 -9.28
CA LYS A 161 3.97 6.39 -10.32
C LYS A 161 4.79 5.88 -11.51
N LEU A 162 5.77 6.65 -11.98
CA LEU A 162 6.70 6.19 -13.01
C LEU A 162 7.45 4.94 -12.55
N ARG A 163 7.81 4.85 -11.26
CA ARG A 163 8.49 3.68 -10.69
C ARG A 163 7.65 2.43 -10.82
N TRP A 164 6.38 2.53 -10.44
CA TRP A 164 5.42 1.45 -10.60
C TRP A 164 5.31 1.01 -12.07
N LEU A 165 5.14 1.96 -13.00
CA LEU A 165 5.01 1.65 -14.42
C LEU A 165 6.26 0.95 -14.97
N VAL A 166 7.45 1.43 -14.62
CA VAL A 166 8.72 0.80 -15.04
C VAL A 166 8.84 -0.60 -14.45
N MET A 167 8.59 -0.79 -13.15
CA MET A 167 8.69 -2.10 -12.49
C MET A 167 7.69 -3.13 -13.01
N THR A 168 6.50 -2.69 -13.45
CA THR A 168 5.45 -3.56 -13.99
C THR A 168 5.55 -3.80 -15.50
N SER A 169 6.54 -3.20 -16.16
CA SER A 169 6.80 -3.41 -17.58
C SER A 169 7.31 -4.83 -17.85
N PRO A 170 6.96 -5.45 -18.99
CA PRO A 170 7.37 -6.83 -19.29
C PRO A 170 8.89 -6.97 -19.40
N LYS A 171 9.57 -5.95 -19.95
CA LYS A 171 11.04 -5.93 -20.05
C LYS A 171 11.70 -5.99 -18.66
N MET A 172 11.22 -5.16 -17.73
CA MET A 172 11.80 -5.13 -16.39
C MET A 172 11.46 -6.38 -15.58
N LEU A 173 10.25 -6.91 -15.72
CA LEU A 173 9.88 -8.17 -15.08
C LEU A 173 10.81 -9.31 -15.50
N ALA A 174 11.07 -9.45 -16.81
CA ALA A 174 12.01 -10.45 -17.32
C ALA A 174 13.43 -10.28 -16.73
N THR A 175 13.91 -9.04 -16.60
CA THR A 175 15.22 -8.78 -15.97
C THR A 175 15.23 -9.14 -14.49
N PHE A 176 14.14 -8.91 -13.76
CA PHE A 176 14.05 -9.28 -12.34
C PHE A 176 13.97 -10.79 -12.15
N ASP A 177 13.27 -11.52 -13.02
CA ASP A 177 13.21 -12.97 -12.96
C ASP A 177 14.57 -13.60 -13.24
N GLN A 178 15.33 -13.06 -14.20
CA GLN A 178 16.72 -13.46 -14.42
C GLN A 178 17.58 -13.20 -13.17
N GLN A 179 17.51 -12.00 -12.59
CA GLN A 179 18.26 -11.66 -11.39
C GLN A 179 17.92 -12.56 -10.20
N ARG A 180 16.64 -12.95 -10.04
CA ARG A 180 16.24 -13.88 -8.97
C ARG A 180 16.83 -15.26 -9.16
N ARG A 181 16.83 -15.78 -10.40
CA ARG A 181 17.46 -17.07 -10.73
C ARG A 181 18.95 -17.05 -10.44
N GLU A 182 19.64 -15.96 -10.82
CA GLU A 182 21.06 -15.76 -10.53
C GLU A 182 21.35 -15.71 -9.02
N LEU A 183 20.43 -15.17 -8.22
CA LEU A 183 20.54 -15.08 -6.76
C LEU A 183 20.01 -16.32 -6.02
N GLY A 184 19.46 -17.33 -6.72
CA GLY A 184 18.86 -18.52 -6.11
C GLY A 184 17.60 -18.23 -5.28
N LEU A 185 16.90 -17.13 -5.57
CA LEU A 185 15.64 -16.79 -4.91
C LEU A 185 14.47 -17.59 -5.51
N PRO A 186 13.43 -17.92 -4.72
CA PRO A 186 12.24 -18.58 -5.25
C PRO A 186 11.55 -17.71 -6.31
N GLU A 187 10.85 -18.36 -7.23
CA GLU A 187 10.01 -17.66 -8.20
C GLU A 187 8.94 -16.86 -7.45
N SER A 188 8.83 -15.56 -7.74
CA SER A 188 7.84 -14.75 -7.03
C SER A 188 6.46 -14.87 -7.65
N THR A 189 5.46 -14.64 -6.82
CA THR A 189 4.12 -14.25 -7.28
C THR A 189 4.21 -12.98 -8.15
N SER A 190 3.39 -12.91 -9.20
CA SER A 190 3.37 -11.81 -10.17
C SER A 190 3.07 -10.46 -9.50
N LEU A 191 3.87 -9.42 -9.80
CA LEU A 191 3.65 -8.05 -9.29
C LEU A 191 2.31 -7.42 -9.74
N LYS A 192 1.67 -7.99 -10.76
CA LYS A 192 0.36 -7.53 -11.27
C LYS A 192 -0.82 -8.32 -10.71
N ALA A 193 -0.58 -9.48 -10.13
CA ALA A 193 -1.67 -10.26 -9.57
C ALA A 193 -2.14 -9.57 -8.28
N ALA A 194 -3.40 -9.15 -8.24
CA ALA A 194 -3.98 -8.72 -6.98
C ALA A 194 -4.05 -9.92 -6.03
N PHE A 195 -4.02 -9.66 -4.72
CA PHE A 195 -4.20 -10.72 -3.73
C PHE A 195 -5.46 -11.56 -4.01
N GLU A 196 -6.52 -10.91 -4.48
CA GLU A 196 -7.79 -11.57 -4.81
C GLU A 196 -7.67 -12.49 -6.02
N ASP A 197 -6.87 -12.12 -7.04
CA ASP A 197 -6.63 -12.99 -8.20
C ASP A 197 -5.89 -14.26 -7.76
N VAL A 198 -4.91 -14.12 -6.86
CA VAL A 198 -4.15 -15.23 -6.28
C VAL A 198 -5.02 -16.08 -5.35
N TRP A 199 -5.87 -15.45 -4.53
CA TRP A 199 -6.76 -16.14 -3.59
C TRP A 199 -7.92 -16.86 -4.29
N ASN A 200 -8.38 -16.33 -5.42
CA ASN A 200 -9.41 -16.95 -6.23
C ASN A 200 -8.88 -18.18 -7.00
N ASP A 201 -7.56 -18.30 -7.16
CA ASP A 201 -6.91 -19.52 -7.67
C ASP A 201 -6.77 -20.55 -6.53
N GLU A 202 -7.45 -21.69 -6.68
CA GLU A 202 -7.50 -22.75 -5.67
C GLU A 202 -6.12 -23.35 -5.35
N GLN A 203 -5.25 -23.51 -6.36
CA GLN A 203 -3.93 -24.10 -6.16
C GLN A 203 -3.00 -23.15 -5.38
N GLN A 204 -3.08 -21.86 -5.66
CA GLN A 204 -2.30 -20.85 -4.94
C GLN A 204 -2.87 -20.64 -3.53
N ARG A 205 -4.21 -20.62 -3.40
CA ARG A 205 -4.88 -20.50 -2.11
C ARG A 205 -4.50 -21.61 -1.14
N THR A 206 -4.47 -22.86 -1.58
CA THR A 206 -4.08 -23.99 -0.72
C THR A 206 -2.64 -23.88 -0.24
N LYS A 207 -1.71 -23.46 -1.11
CA LYS A 207 -0.31 -23.17 -0.73
C LYS A 207 -0.22 -22.07 0.32
N LEU A 208 -0.92 -20.94 0.10
CA LEU A 208 -0.94 -19.82 1.05
C LEU A 208 -1.51 -20.23 2.42
N ILE A 209 -2.58 -21.02 2.44
CA ILE A 209 -3.16 -21.54 3.69
C ILE A 209 -2.15 -22.45 4.41
N ALA A 210 -1.45 -23.32 3.69
CA ALA A 210 -0.43 -24.17 4.27
C ALA A 210 0.76 -23.38 4.85
N GLU A 211 1.24 -22.36 4.13
CA GLU A 211 2.28 -21.44 4.60
C GLU A 211 1.82 -20.67 5.85
N GLN A 212 0.57 -20.21 5.87
CA GLN A 212 -0.04 -19.52 7.01
C GLN A 212 -0.14 -20.45 8.24
N GLU A 213 -0.60 -21.69 8.08
CA GLU A 213 -0.70 -22.66 9.17
C GLU A 213 0.68 -23.03 9.74
N LEU A 214 1.71 -23.11 8.89
CA LEU A 214 3.09 -23.32 9.33
C LEU A 214 3.57 -22.13 10.18
N ALA A 215 3.40 -20.89 9.70
CA ALA A 215 3.76 -19.69 10.45
C ALA A 215 2.99 -19.60 11.79
N TRP A 216 1.71 -19.99 11.80
CA TRP A 216 0.91 -20.07 13.02
C TRP A 216 1.37 -21.20 13.96
N ALA A 217 1.82 -22.33 13.42
CA ALA A 217 2.44 -23.38 14.22
C ALA A 217 3.73 -22.91 14.90
N ASP A 218 4.59 -22.19 14.17
CA ASP A 218 5.81 -21.60 14.74
C ASP A 218 5.50 -20.61 15.86
N LEU A 219 4.51 -19.73 15.65
CA LEU A 219 4.06 -18.79 16.69
C LEU A 219 3.46 -19.51 17.91
N ARG A 220 2.67 -20.57 17.71
CA ARG A 220 2.14 -21.41 18.79
C ARG A 220 3.27 -22.06 19.59
N GLN A 221 4.29 -22.61 18.91
CA GLN A 221 5.46 -23.18 19.58
C GLN A 221 6.27 -22.13 20.35
N ALA A 222 6.43 -20.93 19.78
CA ALA A 222 7.11 -19.83 20.46
C ALA A 222 6.36 -19.39 21.73
N ALA A 223 5.03 -19.35 21.67
CA ALA A 223 4.18 -19.07 22.84
C ALA A 223 4.34 -20.15 23.92
N VAL A 224 4.29 -21.44 23.55
CA VAL A 224 4.50 -22.56 24.50
C VAL A 224 5.89 -22.47 25.16
N LYS A 225 6.96 -22.23 24.39
CA LYS A 225 8.31 -22.06 24.95
C LYS A 225 8.41 -20.89 25.92
N PHE A 226 7.70 -19.81 25.65
CA PHE A 226 7.62 -18.66 26.55
C PHE A 226 6.87 -19.02 27.84
N GLU A 227 5.74 -19.71 27.75
CA GLU A 227 4.99 -20.20 28.90
C GLU A 227 5.84 -21.13 29.78
N GLU A 228 6.54 -22.09 29.18
CA GLU A 228 7.48 -22.99 29.87
C GLU A 228 8.61 -22.21 30.57
N HIS A 229 9.20 -21.23 29.88
CA HIS A 229 10.24 -20.37 30.45
C HIS A 229 9.74 -19.56 31.66
N VAL A 230 8.57 -18.93 31.54
CA VAL A 230 7.95 -18.17 32.64
C VAL A 230 7.63 -19.08 33.82
N GLN A 231 7.09 -20.27 33.56
CA GLN A 231 6.77 -21.25 34.60
C GLN A 231 8.03 -21.67 35.38
N GLN A 232 9.08 -22.08 34.67
CA GLN A 232 10.34 -22.55 35.26
C GLN A 232 11.08 -21.43 36.01
N HIS A 233 11.15 -20.23 35.42
CA HIS A 233 12.01 -19.19 35.97
C HIS A 233 11.33 -18.30 37.00
N TRP A 234 10.02 -18.08 36.91
CA TRP A 234 9.32 -17.09 37.74
C TRP A 234 8.46 -17.77 38.80
N VAL A 235 7.68 -18.78 38.41
CA VAL A 235 6.77 -19.48 39.32
C VAL A 235 7.52 -20.44 40.24
N GLU A 236 8.37 -21.31 39.66
CA GLU A 236 9.09 -22.34 40.42
C GLU A 236 10.24 -21.78 41.29
N ASN A 237 10.88 -20.68 40.86
CA ASN A 237 11.95 -20.03 41.64
C ASN A 237 11.44 -19.11 42.78
N GLY A 238 10.12 -19.01 42.97
CA GLY A 238 9.53 -18.40 44.16
C GLY A 238 9.32 -16.89 44.13
N GLU A 239 9.31 -16.24 42.96
CA GLU A 239 8.79 -14.87 42.86
C GLU A 239 7.25 -14.92 42.99
N LYS A 240 6.74 -14.40 44.12
CA LYS A 240 5.34 -14.58 44.58
C LYS A 240 4.27 -13.79 43.81
N GLU A 241 4.61 -13.06 42.75
CA GLU A 241 3.60 -12.32 42.00
C GLU A 241 2.97 -13.22 40.93
N ILE A 242 1.66 -13.44 41.05
CA ILE A 242 0.86 -14.21 40.09
C ILE A 242 0.98 -13.51 38.73
N TYR A 243 1.72 -14.11 37.79
CA TYR A 243 1.81 -13.61 36.43
C TYR A 243 0.51 -13.94 35.69
N ASP A 244 -0.40 -12.96 35.60
CA ASP A 244 -1.61 -13.07 34.80
C ASP A 244 -1.26 -12.67 33.36
N ILE A 245 -1.27 -13.65 32.43
CA ILE A 245 -1.05 -13.36 31.00
C ILE A 245 -2.15 -12.37 30.60
N PRO A 246 -1.81 -11.13 30.20
CA PRO A 246 -2.83 -10.16 29.86
C PRO A 246 -3.64 -10.72 28.69
N ARG A 247 -4.90 -11.10 28.96
CA ARG A 247 -5.84 -11.44 27.91
C ARG A 247 -5.86 -10.25 26.96
N LEU A 248 -5.60 -10.52 25.68
CA LEU A 248 -5.79 -9.48 24.67
C LEU A 248 -7.24 -9.03 24.80
N GLU A 249 -7.41 -7.80 25.24
CA GLU A 249 -8.68 -7.18 25.50
C GLU A 249 -8.80 -5.98 24.56
N THR A 250 -9.99 -5.80 24.01
CA THR A 250 -10.35 -4.57 23.30
C THR A 250 -10.40 -3.40 24.29
N LEU A 251 -10.52 -2.15 23.80
CA LEU A 251 -10.78 -0.99 24.67
C LEU A 251 -12.01 -1.16 25.59
N GLN A 252 -12.91 -2.07 25.22
CA GLN A 252 -14.13 -2.42 25.97
C GLN A 252 -13.98 -3.70 26.80
N ARG A 253 -12.76 -4.21 27.01
CA ARG A 253 -12.47 -5.44 27.77
C ARG A 253 -13.11 -6.74 27.24
N ASN A 254 -13.42 -6.77 25.94
CA ASN A 254 -13.88 -7.99 25.27
C ASN A 254 -12.71 -8.73 24.62
N SER A 255 -12.79 -10.06 24.56
CA SER A 255 -11.85 -10.89 23.79
C SER A 255 -11.98 -10.58 22.29
N PRO A 256 -10.88 -10.39 21.55
CA PRO A 256 -10.89 -10.23 20.10
C PRO A 256 -11.59 -11.39 19.38
N VAL A 257 -11.58 -12.59 19.98
CA VAL A 257 -12.20 -13.80 19.43
C VAL A 257 -13.72 -13.78 19.58
N SER A 258 -14.25 -13.03 20.55
CA SER A 258 -15.70 -12.88 20.76
C SER A 258 -16.30 -11.71 19.98
N LEU A 259 -15.47 -10.90 19.29
CA LEU A 259 -15.98 -9.92 18.35
C LEU A 259 -16.53 -10.66 17.13
N GLY A 260 -17.84 -10.61 16.93
CA GLY A 260 -18.43 -10.97 15.66
C GLY A 260 -17.84 -10.12 14.53
N LEU A 261 -17.92 -10.62 13.29
CA LEU A 261 -17.68 -9.79 12.11
C LEU A 261 -18.54 -8.53 12.24
N PRO A 262 -18.00 -7.32 11.96
CA PRO A 262 -18.77 -6.09 12.08
C PRO A 262 -20.05 -6.22 11.23
N GLU A 263 -21.19 -6.01 11.86
CA GLU A 263 -22.52 -6.14 11.25
C GLU A 263 -22.68 -5.21 10.03
N TYR A 264 -21.86 -4.15 10.00
CA TYR A 264 -21.69 -3.22 8.90
C TYR A 264 -20.20 -2.91 8.72
N LEU A 265 -19.65 -3.21 7.53
CA LEU A 265 -18.46 -2.49 7.06
C LEU A 265 -18.83 -1.01 6.97
N GLU A 266 -17.98 -0.10 7.46
CA GLU A 266 -18.17 1.35 7.24
C GLU A 266 -18.51 1.57 5.77
N ARG A 267 -19.73 2.03 5.49
CA ARG A 267 -20.08 2.47 4.14
C ARG A 267 -19.22 3.69 3.87
N VAL A 268 -18.12 3.50 3.15
CA VAL A 268 -17.39 4.58 2.49
C VAL A 268 -18.45 5.46 1.83
N HIS A 269 -18.49 6.75 2.16
CA HIS A 269 -19.44 7.68 1.55
C HIS A 269 -19.31 7.60 0.02
N ILE A 270 -20.23 6.87 -0.61
CA ILE A 270 -20.35 6.81 -2.05
C ILE A 270 -21.07 8.10 -2.43
N SER A 271 -20.41 9.02 -3.13
CA SER A 271 -21.14 10.13 -3.76
C SER A 271 -22.21 9.51 -4.67
N GLY A 272 -23.48 9.90 -4.51
CA GLY A 272 -24.70 9.21 -5.00
C GLY A 272 -24.79 8.84 -6.49
N LYS A 273 -23.78 9.16 -7.31
CA LYS A 273 -23.68 8.68 -8.70
C LYS A 273 -23.41 7.18 -8.85
N ASN A 274 -22.92 6.47 -7.81
CA ASN A 274 -22.66 5.02 -7.91
C ASN A 274 -23.64 4.15 -7.11
N GLU A 275 -24.66 4.72 -6.46
CA GLU A 275 -25.66 3.95 -5.70
C GLU A 275 -26.64 3.23 -6.63
N ALA A 276 -27.00 3.81 -7.77
CA ALA A 276 -27.94 3.24 -8.74
C ALA A 276 -27.46 1.95 -9.43
N ALA A 277 -26.22 1.50 -9.19
CA ALA A 277 -25.69 0.25 -9.73
C ALA A 277 -25.64 -0.89 -8.69
N VAL A 278 -26.13 -0.65 -7.47
CA VAL A 278 -26.14 -1.62 -6.35
C VAL A 278 -27.59 -2.03 -6.05
N GLU A 279 -28.30 -2.55 -7.04
CA GLU A 279 -29.46 -3.42 -6.78
C GLU A 279 -28.97 -4.86 -6.93
N MET A 280 -28.86 -5.57 -5.80
CA MET A 280 -28.61 -7.00 -5.77
C MET A 280 -29.94 -7.74 -5.98
N PRO A 281 -29.96 -8.86 -6.72
CA PRO A 281 -31.20 -9.58 -6.97
C PRO A 281 -31.76 -10.15 -5.67
N GLU A 282 -33.05 -9.91 -5.44
CA GLU A 282 -33.80 -10.43 -4.30
C GLU A 282 -33.74 -11.97 -4.28
N LYS A 283 -33.26 -12.53 -3.16
CA LYS A 283 -33.29 -13.97 -2.92
C LYS A 283 -34.74 -14.40 -2.72
N GLN A 284 -35.29 -15.10 -3.70
CA GLN A 284 -36.49 -15.91 -3.52
C GLN A 284 -36.14 -17.04 -2.54
N SER A 285 -36.86 -17.10 -1.42
CA SER A 285 -36.73 -18.13 -0.39
C SER A 285 -37.48 -19.38 -0.83
N GLU A 286 -36.76 -20.39 -1.31
CA GLU A 286 -37.28 -21.76 -1.40
C GLU A 286 -37.05 -22.48 -0.06
N THR A 287 -38.15 -22.93 0.54
CA THR A 287 -38.20 -23.78 1.74
C THR A 287 -37.97 -25.24 1.36
N ILE A 288 -37.01 -25.91 2.00
CA ILE A 288 -36.78 -27.37 1.88
C ILE A 288 -36.61 -27.94 3.30
N PRO A 289 -37.19 -29.12 3.62
CA PRO A 289 -37.51 -29.52 4.99
C PRO A 289 -36.37 -30.24 5.73
N ASP A 290 -36.52 -30.27 7.06
CA ASP A 290 -35.62 -30.85 8.06
C ASP A 290 -35.27 -32.33 7.81
N ALA A 291 -33.97 -32.63 7.79
CA ALA A 291 -33.44 -33.98 7.91
C ALA A 291 -32.64 -34.07 9.22
N SER A 292 -33.24 -34.69 10.23
CA SER A 292 -32.64 -35.08 11.50
C SER A 292 -31.63 -36.22 11.27
N ILE A 293 -30.35 -35.96 11.56
CA ILE A 293 -29.29 -36.97 11.59
C ILE A 293 -29.02 -37.32 13.05
N SER A 294 -29.35 -38.55 13.41
CA SER A 294 -29.08 -39.22 14.68
C SER A 294 -27.61 -39.62 14.80
N ILE A 295 -27.00 -39.31 15.94
CA ILE A 295 -25.65 -39.74 16.34
C ILE A 295 -25.80 -41.01 17.21
N PRO A 296 -25.05 -42.10 17.00
CA PRO A 296 -25.16 -43.29 17.83
C PRO A 296 -24.32 -43.17 19.12
N GLU A 297 -24.89 -43.62 20.24
CA GLU A 297 -24.27 -43.75 21.56
C GLU A 297 -23.27 -44.93 21.58
N GLU A 298 -22.02 -44.67 21.99
CA GLU A 298 -21.04 -45.71 22.33
C GLU A 298 -21.20 -46.12 23.80
N THR A 299 -21.36 -47.44 24.01
CA THR A 299 -21.56 -48.11 25.29
C THR A 299 -20.29 -48.13 26.15
N GLU A 300 -20.38 -47.65 27.39
CA GLU A 300 -19.38 -47.83 28.45
C GLU A 300 -19.23 -49.31 28.86
N GLN A 301 -18.06 -49.89 28.62
CA GLN A 301 -17.65 -51.16 29.25
C GLN A 301 -16.61 -50.90 30.35
N GLN A 302 -17.01 -51.27 31.56
CA GLN A 302 -16.25 -51.19 32.81
C GLN A 302 -14.93 -52.00 32.74
N ARG A 303 -13.80 -51.35 32.98
CA ARG A 303 -12.53 -52.03 33.33
C ARG A 303 -12.30 -51.96 34.84
N LYS A 304 -12.33 -53.15 35.44
CA LYS A 304 -12.10 -53.47 36.85
C LYS A 304 -10.59 -53.42 37.15
N VAL A 305 -10.20 -52.67 38.17
CA VAL A 305 -8.83 -52.60 38.72
C VAL A 305 -8.63 -53.76 39.73
N PRO A 306 -7.49 -54.47 39.76
CA PRO A 306 -7.13 -55.33 40.88
C PRO A 306 -6.20 -54.64 41.89
N GLU A 307 -6.45 -54.86 43.18
CA GLU A 307 -5.64 -54.43 44.33
C GLU A 307 -4.33 -55.23 44.43
N PRO A 308 -3.24 -54.65 45.00
CA PRO A 308 -2.00 -55.38 45.28
C PRO A 308 -2.00 -56.02 46.68
N LEU A 309 -1.34 -57.17 46.79
CA LEU A 309 -0.86 -57.77 48.05
C LEU A 309 0.48 -57.13 48.47
#